data_AF-A0A3M9ZGB7-F1
#
_entry.id   AF-A0A3M9ZGB7-F1
#
_cell.length_a   1.000
_cell.length_b   1.000
_cell.length_c   1.000
_cell.angle_alpha   90.00
_cell.angle_beta   90.00
_cell.angle_gamma   90.00
#
_symmetry.space_group_name_H-M   'P 1'
#
loop_
_entity.id
_entity.type
_entity.pdbx_description
1 polymer ?
#
loop_
_entity_poly.entity_id
_entity_poly.type
_entity_poly.pdbx_seq_one_letter_code
_entity_poly.pdbx_strand_id
1 'polypeptide(L)'
;MTYTNEPVNPINRGAERIAPVPAVDYHDRVRWGPILAGLVTAISSQLVLSGIGAAIGLTTLANSGAPRTDAGAVGSAVGIWSIISLLISLFLGGWITARACGPMNRSTALLNGAILWATTLAISAWLLSTGVSGAFGIVASNAGEIINQAPTGGNLPDTPPNVTADQARDIAGNAATVGWSFALGSLLGLIAALVGASVGTRHPRATVTHTVVEPHA
;
A
#
# COMPACT_ATOMS: atom_id res chain seq x y z
N MET A 1 -65.66 -29.27 -35.28
CA MET A 1 -64.50 -28.61 -34.66
C MET A 1 -64.99 -27.99 -33.37
N THR A 2 -64.81 -28.68 -32.24
CA THR A 2 -65.35 -28.25 -30.95
C THR A 2 -64.28 -27.48 -30.22
N TYR A 3 -64.50 -26.18 -30.00
CA TYR A 3 -63.66 -25.35 -29.14
C TYR A 3 -64.02 -25.64 -27.68
N THR A 4 -63.16 -26.36 -26.97
CA THR A 4 -63.18 -26.42 -25.50
C THR A 4 -62.59 -25.13 -24.95
N ASN A 5 -63.46 -24.24 -24.45
CA ASN A 5 -63.05 -23.14 -23.60
C ASN A 5 -62.73 -23.71 -22.22
N GLU A 6 -61.46 -24.00 -21.94
CA GLU A 6 -61.04 -24.25 -20.57
C GLU A 6 -61.14 -22.93 -19.77
N PRO A 7 -61.80 -22.92 -18.61
CA PRO A 7 -61.83 -21.74 -17.76
C PRO A 7 -60.40 -21.43 -17.29
N VAL A 8 -59.90 -20.25 -17.63
CA VAL A 8 -58.62 -19.73 -17.12
C VAL A 8 -58.69 -19.71 -15.60
N ASN A 9 -58.08 -20.71 -14.98
CA ASN A 9 -58.15 -20.91 -13.54
C ASN A 9 -57.20 -19.91 -12.84
N PRO A 10 -57.70 -18.87 -12.13
CA PRO A 10 -56.85 -17.80 -11.60
C PRO A 10 -55.93 -18.27 -10.44
N ILE A 11 -56.20 -19.44 -9.85
CA ILE A 11 -55.41 -20.01 -8.75
C ILE A 11 -54.03 -20.54 -9.18
N ASN A 12 -53.78 -20.72 -10.47
CA ASN A 12 -52.43 -21.02 -10.98
C ASN A 12 -51.64 -19.77 -11.40
N ARG A 13 -52.12 -18.56 -11.09
CA ARG A 13 -51.35 -17.32 -11.24
C ARG A 13 -50.46 -17.01 -10.02
N GLY A 14 -50.43 -17.90 -9.03
CA GLY A 14 -49.69 -17.75 -7.77
C GLY A 14 -48.33 -18.45 -7.71
N ALA A 15 -47.79 -18.93 -8.83
CA ALA A 15 -46.52 -19.67 -8.82
C ALA A 15 -45.57 -19.31 -9.97
N GLU A 16 -45.71 -18.15 -10.60
CA GLU A 16 -44.52 -17.50 -11.16
C GLU A 16 -43.74 -16.92 -9.98
N ARG A 17 -43.20 -17.83 -9.16
CA ARG A 17 -42.13 -17.50 -8.24
C ARG A 17 -41.04 -16.99 -9.16
N ILE A 18 -40.92 -15.67 -9.29
CA ILE A 18 -39.75 -15.03 -9.86
C ILE A 18 -38.60 -15.67 -9.09
N ALA A 19 -37.97 -16.69 -9.69
CA ALA A 19 -36.79 -17.27 -9.11
C ALA A 19 -35.88 -16.05 -8.92
N PRO A 20 -35.36 -15.79 -7.71
CA PRO A 20 -34.38 -14.76 -7.57
C PRO A 20 -33.27 -15.19 -8.53
N VAL A 21 -33.21 -14.55 -9.70
CA VAL A 21 -32.04 -14.64 -10.56
C VAL A 21 -30.96 -14.23 -9.60
N PRO A 22 -30.01 -15.13 -9.25
CA PRO A 22 -28.91 -14.71 -8.43
C PRO A 22 -28.30 -13.58 -9.24
N ALA A 23 -28.51 -12.34 -8.78
CA ALA A 23 -27.72 -11.23 -9.25
C ALA A 23 -26.32 -11.71 -8.91
N VAL A 24 -25.59 -12.17 -9.93
CA VAL A 24 -24.17 -12.40 -9.80
C VAL A 24 -23.66 -10.99 -9.56
N ASP A 25 -23.59 -10.63 -8.28
CA ASP A 25 -23.03 -9.36 -7.85
C ASP A 25 -21.57 -9.43 -8.26
N TYR A 26 -21.29 -8.93 -9.45
CA TYR A 26 -19.95 -8.70 -9.97
C TYR A 26 -19.41 -7.50 -9.19
N HIS A 27 -19.15 -7.70 -7.91
CA HIS A 27 -18.44 -6.73 -7.10
C HIS A 27 -16.99 -6.78 -7.53
N ASP A 28 -16.55 -5.70 -8.16
CA ASP A 28 -15.13 -5.49 -8.43
C ASP A 28 -14.37 -5.65 -7.11
N ARG A 29 -13.45 -6.62 -7.12
CA ARG A 29 -12.66 -6.96 -5.93
C ARG A 29 -11.63 -5.86 -5.66
N VAL A 30 -11.28 -5.07 -6.67
CA VAL A 30 -10.29 -4.00 -6.58
C VAL A 30 -11.00 -2.65 -6.66
N ARG A 31 -10.89 -1.83 -5.61
CA ARG A 31 -11.54 -0.51 -5.57
C ARG A 31 -10.50 0.60 -5.62
N TRP A 32 -10.33 1.20 -6.79
CA TRP A 32 -9.30 2.23 -7.02
C TRP A 32 -9.47 3.50 -6.17
N GLY A 33 -10.70 3.98 -5.94
CA GLY A 33 -10.94 5.16 -5.10
C GLY A 33 -10.35 5.02 -3.68
N PRO A 34 -10.69 3.95 -2.94
CA PRO A 34 -10.07 3.62 -1.65
C PRO A 34 -8.55 3.43 -1.68
N ILE A 35 -8.00 2.85 -2.76
CA ILE A 35 -6.55 2.69 -2.92
C ILE A 35 -5.86 4.05 -3.00
N LEU A 36 -6.41 4.98 -3.79
CA LEU A 36 -5.87 6.34 -3.89
C LEU A 36 -5.97 7.11 -2.56
N ALA A 37 -7.09 6.98 -1.84
CA ALA A 37 -7.24 7.60 -0.52
C ALA A 37 -6.20 7.07 0.49
N GLY A 38 -5.97 5.76 0.51
CA GLY A 38 -4.93 5.16 1.34
C GLY A 38 -3.53 5.58 0.92
N LEU A 39 -3.25 5.67 -0.37
CA LEU A 39 -1.97 6.13 -0.91
C LEU A 39 -1.64 7.56 -0.45
N VAL A 40 -2.59 8.48 -0.59
CA VAL A 40 -2.44 9.87 -0.10
C VAL A 40 -2.21 9.89 1.41
N THR A 41 -2.96 9.08 2.17
CA THR A 41 -2.78 8.98 3.63
C THR A 41 -1.37 8.49 3.99
N ALA A 42 -0.87 7.46 3.29
CA ALA A 42 0.47 6.95 3.51
C ALA A 42 1.52 8.04 3.26
N ILE A 43 1.45 8.73 2.12
CA ILE A 43 2.38 9.81 1.76
C ILE A 43 2.34 10.93 2.80
N SER A 44 1.15 11.41 3.18
CA SER A 44 1.00 12.46 4.21
C SER A 44 1.58 12.03 5.55
N SER A 45 1.30 10.80 6.00
CA SER A 45 1.81 10.27 7.27
C SER A 45 3.33 10.14 7.24
N GLN A 46 3.89 9.71 6.10
CA GLN A 46 5.33 9.58 5.90
C GLN A 46 6.03 10.93 6.02
N LEU A 47 5.48 11.97 5.40
CA LEU A 47 6.05 13.31 5.46
C LEU A 47 6.05 13.87 6.88
N VAL A 48 4.95 13.68 7.61
CA VAL A 48 4.85 14.12 9.02
C VAL A 48 5.86 13.40 9.90
N LEU A 49 5.93 12.06 9.81
CA LEU A 49 6.86 11.25 10.61
C LEU A 49 8.33 11.54 10.27
N SER A 50 8.62 11.81 8.99
CA SER A 50 9.95 12.22 8.55
C SER A 50 10.32 13.58 9.13
N GLY A 51 9.40 14.55 9.11
CA GLY A 51 9.61 15.86 9.72
C GLY A 51 9.85 15.79 11.22
N ILE A 52 9.13 14.93 11.92
CA ILE A 52 9.33 14.67 13.36
C ILE A 52 10.72 14.06 13.60
N GLY A 53 11.11 13.05 12.83
CA GLY A 53 12.44 12.42 12.95
C GLY A 53 13.58 13.41 12.71
N ALA A 54 13.45 14.24 11.67
CA ALA A 54 14.41 15.29 11.36
C ALA A 54 14.48 16.32 12.49
N ALA A 55 13.34 16.79 13.01
CA ALA A 55 13.32 17.73 14.13
C ALA A 55 13.99 17.16 15.38
N ILE A 56 13.73 15.90 15.72
CA ILE A 56 14.37 15.20 16.84
C ILE A 56 15.87 15.08 16.58
N GLY A 57 16.30 14.59 15.42
CA GLY A 57 17.71 14.43 15.08
C GLY A 57 18.49 15.74 15.11
N LEU A 58 17.92 16.80 14.53
CA LEU A 58 18.53 18.13 14.50
C LEU A 58 18.60 18.76 15.90
N THR A 59 17.56 18.61 16.72
CA THR A 59 17.59 19.12 18.11
C THR A 59 18.57 18.34 18.98
N THR A 60 18.70 17.02 18.80
CA THR A 60 19.75 16.25 19.49
C THR A 60 21.14 16.67 19.08
N LEU A 61 21.36 17.01 17.81
CA LEU A 61 22.65 17.48 17.31
C LEU A 61 22.96 18.91 17.77
N ALA A 62 21.96 19.78 17.84
CA ALA A 62 22.10 21.14 18.33
C ALA A 62 22.45 21.20 19.82
N ASN A 63 21.96 20.23 20.61
CA ASN A 63 22.16 20.17 22.05
C ASN A 63 23.29 19.23 22.49
N SER A 64 23.95 18.51 21.57
CA SER A 64 25.04 17.60 21.92
C SER A 64 26.37 18.35 22.02
N GLY A 65 27.09 18.15 23.12
CA GLY A 65 28.50 18.55 23.27
C GLY A 65 29.48 17.53 22.69
N ALA A 66 28.97 16.52 21.99
CA ALA A 66 29.76 15.42 21.44
C ALA A 66 30.56 15.85 20.20
N PRO A 67 31.74 15.25 19.94
CA PRO A 67 32.47 15.48 18.71
C PRO A 67 31.58 15.21 17.49
N ARG A 68 31.52 16.15 16.55
CA ARG A 68 30.73 16.06 15.30
C ARG A 68 31.18 14.94 14.34
N THR A 69 32.12 14.10 14.76
CA THR A 69 32.76 13.04 13.97
C THR A 69 32.02 11.70 14.03
N ASP A 70 31.00 11.53 14.88
CA ASP A 70 30.19 10.31 14.97
C ASP A 70 29.09 10.20 13.90
N ALA A 71 29.46 10.48 12.65
CA ALA A 71 28.53 10.49 11.51
C ALA A 71 27.81 9.14 11.32
N GLY A 72 28.48 8.01 11.61
CA GLY A 72 27.91 6.67 11.46
C GLY A 72 26.79 6.36 12.47
N ALA A 73 26.92 6.82 13.72
CA ALA A 73 25.89 6.64 14.73
C ALA A 73 24.62 7.45 14.38
N VAL A 74 24.79 8.66 13.86
CA VAL A 74 23.68 9.49 13.39
C VAL A 74 23.02 8.86 12.17
N GLY A 75 23.79 8.45 11.16
CA GLY A 75 23.26 7.82 9.94
C GLY A 75 22.43 6.57 10.22
N SER A 76 22.88 5.71 11.13
CA SER A 76 22.12 4.50 11.53
C SER A 76 20.81 4.84 12.24
N ALA A 77 20.80 5.85 13.13
CA ALA A 77 19.59 6.29 13.83
C ALA A 77 18.54 6.85 12.87
N VAL A 78 18.95 7.69 11.89
CA VAL A 78 18.02 8.22 10.90
C VAL A 78 17.51 7.13 9.96
N GLY A 79 18.37 6.17 9.59
CA GLY A 79 17.97 4.99 8.82
C GLY A 79 16.90 4.15 9.51
N ILE A 80 17.10 3.83 10.80
CA ILE A 80 16.13 3.06 11.59
C ILE A 80 14.80 3.81 11.72
N TRP A 81 14.84 5.10 12.03
CA TRP A 81 13.62 5.93 12.12
C TRP A 81 12.85 5.99 10.79
N SER A 82 13.57 6.09 9.67
CA SER A 82 12.98 6.14 8.33
C SER A 82 12.24 4.84 8.01
N ILE A 83 12.82 3.68 8.37
CA ILE A 83 12.18 2.37 8.21
C ILE A 83 10.92 2.29 9.08
N ILE A 84 11.00 2.68 10.35
CA ILE A 84 9.84 2.65 11.27
C ILE A 84 8.71 3.54 10.72
N SER A 85 9.05 4.75 10.27
CA SER A 85 8.10 5.71 9.70
C SER A 85 7.40 5.14 8.47
N LEU A 86 8.18 4.51 7.57
CA LEU A 86 7.67 3.86 6.37
C LEU A 86 6.65 2.76 6.71
N LEU A 87 6.98 1.90 7.68
CA LEU A 87 6.08 0.81 8.09
C LEU A 87 4.77 1.35 8.70
N ILE A 88 4.85 2.37 9.55
CA ILE A 88 3.67 3.03 10.12
C ILE A 88 2.83 3.66 9.01
N SER A 89 3.46 4.36 8.07
CA SER A 89 2.80 5.00 6.93
C SER A 89 2.04 3.98 6.06
N LEU A 90 2.68 2.87 5.68
CA LEU A 90 2.04 1.83 4.86
C LEU A 90 0.91 1.12 5.62
N PHE A 91 1.10 0.90 6.91
CA PHE A 91 0.02 0.39 7.77
C PHE A 91 -1.20 1.32 7.75
N LEU A 92 -1.00 2.63 7.94
CA LEU A 92 -2.10 3.61 7.91
C LEU A 92 -2.75 3.69 6.52
N GLY A 93 -1.96 3.61 5.44
CA GLY A 93 -2.49 3.57 4.08
C GLY A 93 -3.37 2.34 3.83
N GLY A 94 -2.87 1.14 4.17
CA GLY A 94 -3.63 -0.10 4.07
C GLY A 94 -4.91 -0.06 4.93
N TRP A 95 -4.81 0.51 6.14
CA TRP A 95 -5.96 0.69 7.03
C TRP A 95 -7.05 1.58 6.42
N ILE A 96 -6.69 2.73 5.87
CA ILE A 96 -7.64 3.64 5.21
C ILE A 96 -8.23 3.00 3.95
N THR A 97 -7.43 2.31 3.13
CA THR A 97 -7.94 1.62 1.94
C THR A 97 -9.00 0.59 2.30
N ALA A 98 -8.76 -0.27 3.29
CA ALA A 98 -9.76 -1.24 3.71
C ALA A 98 -11.01 -0.57 4.33
N ARG A 99 -10.83 0.52 5.07
CA ARG A 99 -11.95 1.24 5.73
C ARG A 99 -12.85 1.98 4.72
N ALA A 100 -12.27 2.57 3.68
CA ALA A 100 -13.01 3.29 2.64
C ALA A 100 -13.73 2.35 1.66
N CYS A 101 -13.38 1.08 1.70
CA CYS A 101 -13.82 0.05 0.77
C CYS A 101 -15.21 -0.54 1.03
N GLY A 102 -15.95 -0.09 2.06
CA GLY A 102 -17.27 -0.64 2.42
C GLY A 102 -17.17 -2.03 3.05
N PRO A 103 -18.30 -2.70 3.36
CA PRO A 103 -18.28 -4.06 3.93
C PRO A 103 -17.62 -5.02 2.94
N MET A 104 -16.50 -5.63 3.35
CA MET A 104 -15.77 -6.59 2.52
C MET A 104 -15.19 -7.72 3.35
N ASN A 105 -15.02 -8.87 2.70
CA ASN A 105 -14.36 -10.01 3.32
C ASN A 105 -12.84 -9.72 3.53
N ARG A 106 -12.20 -10.50 4.41
CA ARG A 106 -10.77 -10.32 4.73
C ARG A 106 -9.88 -10.50 3.50
N SER A 107 -10.17 -11.45 2.62
CA SER A 107 -9.36 -11.72 1.43
C SER A 107 -9.34 -10.53 0.45
N THR A 108 -10.48 -9.87 0.24
CA THR A 108 -10.59 -8.67 -0.60
C THR A 108 -9.87 -7.49 0.05
N ALA A 109 -9.92 -7.34 1.38
CA ALA A 109 -9.16 -6.31 2.07
C ALA A 109 -7.65 -6.48 1.91
N LEU A 110 -7.14 -7.72 2.11
CA LEU A 110 -5.74 -8.05 1.89
C LEU A 110 -5.32 -7.79 0.44
N LEU A 111 -6.15 -8.14 -0.55
CA LEU A 111 -5.89 -7.85 -1.95
C LEU A 111 -5.74 -6.34 -2.21
N ASN A 112 -6.67 -5.51 -1.70
CA ASN A 112 -6.59 -4.05 -1.89
C ASN A 112 -5.38 -3.45 -1.15
N GLY A 113 -5.00 -3.99 0.01
CA GLY A 113 -3.77 -3.60 0.71
C GLY A 113 -2.50 -3.94 -0.08
N ALA A 114 -2.45 -5.13 -0.68
CA ALA A 114 -1.35 -5.54 -1.57
C ALA A 114 -1.26 -4.66 -2.82
N ILE A 115 -2.40 -4.29 -3.42
CA ILE A 115 -2.44 -3.41 -4.59
C ILE A 115 -2.00 -1.99 -4.21
N LEU A 116 -2.38 -1.48 -3.05
CA LEU A 116 -1.87 -0.21 -2.54
C LEU A 116 -0.34 -0.26 -2.42
N TRP A 117 0.22 -1.30 -1.80
CA TRP A 117 1.67 -1.49 -1.71
C TRP A 117 2.33 -1.55 -3.10
N ALA A 118 1.80 -2.35 -4.02
CA ALA A 118 2.33 -2.44 -5.39
C ALA A 118 2.26 -1.10 -6.11
N THR A 119 1.19 -0.32 -5.90
CA THR A 119 1.02 1.01 -6.46
C THR A 119 2.07 1.98 -5.91
N THR A 120 2.38 1.92 -4.62
CA THR A 120 3.46 2.74 -4.03
C THR A 120 4.82 2.44 -4.67
N LEU A 121 5.12 1.16 -4.92
CA LEU A 121 6.37 0.76 -5.59
C LEU A 121 6.39 1.18 -7.05
N ALA A 122 5.30 0.99 -7.79
CA ALA A 122 5.21 1.38 -9.20
C ALA A 122 5.42 2.88 -9.40
N ILE A 123 4.78 3.71 -8.56
CA ILE A 123 4.96 5.17 -8.59
C ILE A 123 6.40 5.53 -8.21
N SER A 124 6.97 4.89 -7.20
CA SER A 124 8.35 5.14 -6.79
C SER A 124 9.35 4.80 -7.90
N ALA A 125 9.18 3.64 -8.57
CA ALA A 125 10.00 3.23 -9.70
C ALA A 125 9.87 4.19 -10.89
N TRP A 126 8.66 4.65 -11.19
CA TRP A 126 8.42 5.64 -12.25
C TRP A 126 9.08 6.99 -11.97
N LEU A 127 9.04 7.46 -10.71
CA LEU A 127 9.69 8.70 -10.28
C LEU A 127 11.23 8.58 -10.31
N LEU A 128 11.77 7.41 -9.95
CA LEU A 128 13.21 7.13 -10.06
C LEU A 128 13.65 7.11 -11.53
N SER A 129 12.85 6.51 -12.42
CA SER A 129 13.13 6.45 -13.86
C SER A 129 13.08 7.82 -14.54
N THR A 130 12.29 8.76 -14.04
CA THR A 130 12.12 10.10 -14.64
C THR A 130 13.16 11.11 -14.14
N GLY A 131 14.10 10.69 -13.28
CA GLY A 131 15.17 11.56 -12.79
C GLY A 131 14.66 12.70 -11.90
N VAL A 132 13.43 12.60 -11.36
CA VAL A 132 12.88 13.53 -10.38
C VAL A 132 13.54 13.25 -9.02
N SER A 133 14.85 13.49 -8.95
CA SER A 133 15.67 13.35 -7.75
C SER A 133 15.26 14.33 -6.65
N GLY A 134 14.58 15.44 -6.99
CA GLY A 134 14.15 16.47 -6.06
C GLY A 134 12.99 16.07 -5.14
N ALA A 135 12.02 15.27 -5.59
CA ALA A 135 10.85 14.90 -4.78
C ALA A 135 11.19 13.83 -3.72
N PHE A 136 12.14 12.94 -4.03
CA PHE A 136 12.70 12.00 -3.06
C PHE A 136 13.92 12.55 -2.33
N GLY A 137 14.51 13.68 -2.72
CA GLY A 137 15.63 14.33 -1.99
C GLY A 137 15.34 14.59 -0.51
N ILE A 138 14.07 14.79 -0.15
CA ILE A 138 13.60 15.02 1.24
C ILE A 138 13.38 13.70 2.01
N VAL A 139 13.10 12.60 1.31
CA VAL A 139 13.05 11.25 1.89
C VAL A 139 14.48 10.67 1.97
N ALA A 140 15.32 11.04 1.00
CA ALA A 140 16.70 10.64 0.82
C ALA A 140 17.66 11.29 1.83
N SER A 141 17.40 12.54 2.21
CA SER A 141 18.16 13.24 3.25
C SER A 141 18.10 12.55 4.62
N ASN A 142 17.13 11.64 4.81
CA ASN A 142 16.99 10.82 6.03
C ASN A 142 17.63 9.42 5.91
N ALA A 143 17.91 8.95 4.70
CA ALA A 143 18.60 7.68 4.43
C ALA A 143 20.07 7.93 4.08
N GLY A 144 20.73 8.79 4.88
CA GLY A 144 22.01 9.48 4.58
C GLY A 144 23.20 8.61 4.17
N GLU A 145 23.11 7.29 4.33
CA GLU A 145 24.17 6.36 3.94
C GLU A 145 23.90 5.61 2.62
N ILE A 146 22.63 5.40 2.25
CA ILE A 146 22.29 4.47 1.16
C ILE A 146 22.29 5.16 -0.21
N ILE A 147 22.11 6.48 -0.22
CA ILE A 147 21.85 7.24 -1.45
C ILE A 147 23.10 7.92 -2.02
N ASN A 148 24.11 8.18 -1.18
CA ASN A 148 25.39 8.73 -1.66
C ASN A 148 26.22 7.75 -2.50
N GLN A 149 25.82 6.48 -2.56
CA GLN A 149 26.50 5.44 -3.33
C GLN A 149 25.64 4.85 -4.46
N ALA A 150 24.39 5.30 -4.61
CA ALA A 150 23.57 4.92 -5.75
C ALA A 150 24.05 5.72 -6.98
N PRO A 151 24.44 5.07 -8.10
CA PRO A 151 24.69 5.79 -9.33
C PRO A 151 23.37 6.46 -9.74
N THR A 152 23.26 7.77 -9.55
CA THR A 152 22.16 8.58 -10.07
C THR A 152 22.19 8.44 -11.60
N GLY A 153 21.35 7.55 -12.11
CA GLY A 153 21.17 7.29 -13.52
C GLY A 153 20.65 8.54 -14.23
N GLY A 154 21.30 8.90 -15.32
CA GLY A 154 20.86 10.03 -16.14
C GLY A 154 21.68 10.35 -17.37
N ASN A 155 22.91 9.85 -17.51
CA ASN A 155 23.68 9.95 -18.76
C ASN A 155 24.55 8.69 -18.91
N LEU A 156 24.27 7.85 -19.90
CA LEU A 156 25.19 6.82 -20.34
C LEU A 156 26.22 7.51 -21.25
N PRO A 157 27.53 7.53 -20.92
CA PRO A 157 28.54 7.95 -21.87
C PRO A 157 28.55 6.94 -23.04
N ASP A 158 28.54 7.43 -24.28
CA ASP A 158 28.70 6.63 -25.52
C ASP A 158 30.08 5.94 -25.65
N THR A 159 30.86 5.91 -24.57
CA THR A 159 32.13 5.21 -24.46
C THR A 159 31.93 4.07 -23.46
N PRO A 160 32.17 2.79 -23.82
CA PRO A 160 32.09 1.72 -22.84
C PRO A 160 33.01 2.10 -21.67
N PRO A 161 32.46 2.29 -20.45
CA PRO A 161 33.28 2.71 -19.35
C PRO A 161 34.34 1.62 -19.15
N ASN A 162 35.61 2.00 -19.23
CA ASN A 162 36.72 1.13 -18.88
C ASN A 162 36.69 0.92 -17.35
N VAL A 163 35.71 0.16 -16.88
CA VAL A 163 35.56 -0.21 -15.48
C VAL A 163 36.67 -1.19 -15.16
N THR A 164 37.59 -0.77 -14.30
CA THR A 164 38.58 -1.69 -13.75
C THR A 164 37.87 -2.84 -13.03
N ALA A 165 38.50 -4.02 -12.97
CA ALA A 165 37.91 -5.18 -12.29
C ALA A 165 37.51 -4.89 -10.84
N ASP A 166 38.22 -3.97 -10.17
CA ASP A 166 37.92 -3.53 -8.81
C ASP A 166 36.69 -2.62 -8.77
N GLN A 167 36.58 -1.64 -9.67
CA GLN A 167 35.36 -0.81 -9.78
C GLN A 167 34.12 -1.64 -10.12
N ALA A 168 34.25 -2.66 -10.98
CA ALA A 168 33.14 -3.55 -11.31
C ALA A 168 32.69 -4.38 -10.10
N ARG A 169 33.63 -4.82 -9.24
CA ARG A 169 33.33 -5.54 -7.99
C ARG A 169 32.67 -4.63 -6.97
N ASP A 170 33.14 -3.40 -6.81
CA ASP A 170 32.57 -2.42 -5.87
C ASP A 170 31.15 -2.03 -6.28
N ILE A 171 30.92 -1.75 -7.57
CA ILE A 171 29.57 -1.46 -8.08
C ILE A 171 28.66 -2.67 -7.91
N ALA A 172 29.12 -3.88 -8.22
CA ALA A 172 28.33 -5.09 -8.05
C ALA A 172 28.00 -5.37 -6.57
N GLY A 173 28.95 -5.17 -5.65
CA GLY A 173 28.77 -5.33 -4.21
C GLY A 173 27.77 -4.33 -3.62
N ASN A 174 27.89 -3.06 -4.03
CA ASN A 174 26.95 -2.02 -3.61
C ASN A 174 25.56 -2.26 -4.19
N ALA A 175 25.46 -2.58 -5.49
CA ALA A 175 24.19 -2.90 -6.13
C ALA A 175 23.51 -4.11 -5.48
N ALA A 176 24.28 -5.14 -5.10
CA ALA A 176 23.75 -6.29 -4.37
C ALA A 176 23.21 -5.89 -2.99
N THR A 177 23.93 -5.07 -2.24
CA THR A 177 23.51 -4.58 -0.92
C THR A 177 22.22 -3.75 -1.00
N VAL A 178 22.14 -2.84 -1.98
CA VAL A 178 20.92 -2.07 -2.27
C VAL A 178 19.78 -2.99 -2.68
N GLY A 179 20.04 -3.97 -3.55
CA GLY A 179 19.04 -4.94 -3.98
C GLY A 179 18.46 -5.77 -2.84
N TRP A 180 19.31 -6.28 -1.95
CA TRP A 180 18.88 -7.06 -0.78
C TRP A 180 18.11 -6.22 0.24
N SER A 181 18.59 -5.01 0.54
CA SER A 181 17.88 -4.11 1.46
C SER A 181 16.53 -3.67 0.91
N PHE A 182 16.45 -3.37 -0.39
CA PHE A 182 15.18 -3.09 -1.06
C PHE A 182 14.24 -4.30 -1.00
N ALA A 183 14.72 -5.50 -1.31
CA ALA A 183 13.90 -6.71 -1.29
C ALA A 183 13.30 -6.95 0.11
N LEU A 184 14.13 -6.94 1.15
CA LEU A 184 13.70 -7.13 2.53
C LEU A 184 12.76 -6.00 3.01
N GLY A 185 13.11 -4.76 2.71
CA GLY A 185 12.29 -3.59 3.05
C GLY A 185 10.92 -3.64 2.37
N SER A 186 10.87 -4.06 1.09
CA SER A 186 9.63 -4.17 0.33
C SER A 186 8.67 -5.22 0.94
N LEU A 187 9.21 -6.35 1.42
CA LEU A 187 8.44 -7.40 2.07
C LEU A 187 7.88 -6.94 3.42
N LEU A 188 8.69 -6.23 4.22
CA LEU A 188 8.21 -5.63 5.47
C LEU A 188 7.12 -4.59 5.22
N GLY A 189 7.29 -3.76 4.18
CA GLY A 189 6.26 -2.81 3.75
C GLY A 189 4.96 -3.49 3.34
N LEU A 190 5.04 -4.59 2.59
CA LEU A 190 3.87 -5.40 2.22
C LEU A 190 3.16 -5.92 3.47
N ILE A 191 3.91 -6.52 4.41
CA ILE A 191 3.36 -7.02 5.67
C ILE A 191 2.63 -5.89 6.41
N ALA A 192 3.26 -4.72 6.55
CA ALA A 192 2.64 -3.57 7.21
C ALA A 192 1.32 -3.16 6.55
N ALA A 193 1.30 -3.04 5.22
CA ALA A 193 0.10 -2.70 4.46
C ALA A 193 -1.01 -3.76 4.61
N LEU A 194 -0.66 -5.05 4.59
CA LEU A 194 -1.60 -6.15 4.79
C LEU A 194 -2.19 -6.16 6.21
N VAL A 195 -1.36 -5.95 7.22
CA VAL A 195 -1.82 -5.85 8.61
C VAL A 195 -2.76 -4.64 8.76
N GLY A 196 -2.40 -3.48 8.21
CA GLY A 196 -3.27 -2.31 8.19
C GLY A 196 -4.62 -2.59 7.53
N ALA A 197 -4.60 -3.20 6.34
CA ALA A 197 -5.81 -3.56 5.63
C ALA A 197 -6.68 -4.56 6.41
N SER A 198 -6.07 -5.54 7.09
CA SER A 198 -6.81 -6.51 7.90
C SER A 198 -7.54 -5.85 9.08
N VAL A 199 -6.88 -4.90 9.76
CA VAL A 199 -7.44 -4.13 10.88
C VAL A 199 -8.54 -3.17 10.42
N GLY A 200 -8.50 -2.72 9.16
CA GLY A 200 -9.51 -1.82 8.59
C GLY A 200 -10.84 -2.45 8.21
N THR A 201 -10.95 -3.78 8.23
CA THR A 201 -12.18 -4.47 7.80
C THR A 201 -13.35 -4.23 8.76
N ARG A 202 -14.51 -3.88 8.21
CA ARG A 202 -15.78 -3.82 8.96
C ARG A 202 -16.61 -5.06 8.64
N HIS A 203 -17.02 -5.81 9.66
CA HIS A 203 -17.90 -6.97 9.50
C HIS A 203 -19.31 -6.52 9.05
N PRO A 204 -19.90 -7.17 8.02
CA PRO A 204 -21.30 -6.96 7.68
C PRO A 204 -22.18 -7.35 8.87
N ARG A 205 -23.07 -6.46 9.32
CA ARG A 205 -24.10 -6.83 10.30
C ARG A 205 -25.09 -7.77 9.60
N ALA A 206 -25.33 -8.95 10.16
CA ALA A 206 -26.38 -9.83 9.68
C ALA A 206 -27.73 -9.11 9.81
N THR A 207 -28.42 -8.90 8.70
CA THR A 207 -29.80 -8.39 8.71
C THR A 207 -30.65 -9.44 9.43
N VAL A 208 -31.13 -9.13 10.64
CA VAL A 208 -32.08 -9.99 11.36
C VAL A 208 -33.40 -9.90 10.61
N THR A 209 -33.72 -10.93 9.82
CA THR A 209 -35.03 -11.07 9.18
C THR A 209 -36.05 -11.31 10.29
N HIS A 210 -36.83 -10.27 10.63
CA HIS A 210 -38.02 -10.45 11.46
C HIS A 210 -39.05 -11.26 10.65
N THR A 211 -39.14 -12.56 10.92
CA THR A 211 -40.28 -13.37 10.48
C THR A 211 -41.50 -12.90 11.26
N VAL A 212 -42.39 -12.16 10.60
CA VAL A 212 -43.74 -11.87 11.11
C VAL A 212 -44.48 -13.20 11.15
N VAL A 213 -44.73 -13.73 12.35
CA VAL A 213 -45.61 -14.89 12.54
C VAL A 213 -47.03 -14.34 12.51
N GLU A 214 -47.76 -14.56 11.42
CA GLU A 214 -49.19 -14.25 11.37
C GLU A 214 -49.96 -15.24 12.26
N PRO A 215 -50.84 -14.76 13.16
CA PRO A 215 -51.67 -15.65 13.96
C PRO A 215 -52.73 -16.29 13.07
N HIS A 216 -52.65 -17.62 12.94
CA HIS A 216 -53.72 -18.42 12.34
C HIS A 216 -54.99 -18.27 13.19
N ALA A 217 -56.06 -17.77 12.57
CA ALA A 217 -57.41 -17.72 13.12
C ALA A 217 -58.17 -19.02 12.79
#